data_AF-A0A1H9EZ06-F1
#
_entry.id   AF-A0A1H9EZ06-F1
#
_cell.length_a   1.000
_cell.length_b   1.000
_cell.length_c   1.000
_cell.angle_alpha   90.00
_cell.angle_beta   90.00
_cell.angle_gamma   90.00
#
_symmetry.space_group_name_H-M   'P 1'
#
loop_
_entity.id
_entity.type
_entity.pdbx_description
1 polymer ?
#
loop_
_entity_poly.entity_id
_entity_poly.type
_entity_poly.pdbx_seq_one_letter_code
_entity_poly.pdbx_strand_id
1 'polypeptide(L)' 'MGKDLKGKELGEGIVQRANGTYQARFVDKFGKRRQKKSEKL' A
#
# COMPACT_ATOMS: atom_id res chain seq x y z
N MET A 1 -10.26 0.53 2.23
CA MET A 1 -9.38 -0.50 2.82
C MET A 1 -8.55 -1.12 1.72
N GLY A 2 -7.29 -1.44 1.97
CA GLY A 2 -6.40 -2.02 0.97
C GLY A 2 -6.81 -3.42 0.57
N LYS A 3 -7.10 -3.63 -0.73
CA LYS A 3 -7.31 -4.96 -1.27
C LYS A 3 -6.26 -5.25 -2.34
N ASP A 4 -5.91 -6.52 -2.47
CA ASP A 4 -5.12 -7.00 -3.59
C ASP A 4 -5.99 -7.13 -4.86
N LEU A 5 -5.38 -7.46 -6.00
CA LEU A 5 -6.12 -7.64 -7.25
C LEU A 5 -7.09 -8.84 -7.24
N LYS A 6 -6.97 -9.72 -6.24
CA LYS A 6 -7.81 -10.91 -6.04
C LYS A 6 -8.85 -10.71 -4.92
N GLY A 7 -8.97 -9.51 -4.38
CA GLY A 7 -9.92 -9.16 -3.32
C GLY A 7 -9.49 -9.52 -1.90
N LYS A 8 -8.28 -10.05 -1.68
CA LYS A 8 -7.71 -10.30 -0.36
C LYS A 8 -7.40 -8.98 0.34
N GLU A 9 -7.69 -8.87 1.62
CA GLU A 9 -7.34 -7.69 2.40
C GLU A 9 -5.83 -7.61 2.65
N LEU A 10 -5.26 -6.44 2.40
CA LEU A 10 -3.83 -6.11 2.57
C LEU A 10 -3.58 -5.21 3.79
N GLY A 11 -4.63 -4.75 4.46
CA GLY A 11 -4.57 -3.80 5.58
C GLY A 11 -4.90 -2.35 5.18
N GLU A 12 -5.03 -1.48 6.18
CA GLU A 12 -5.35 -0.08 5.96
C GLU A 12 -4.15 0.69 5.39
N GLY A 13 -4.39 1.50 4.36
CA GLY A 13 -3.34 2.29 3.71
C GLY A 13 -2.43 1.53 2.73
N ILE A 14 -2.53 0.21 2.63
CA ILE A 14 -1.80 -0.62 1.65
C ILE A 14 -2.69 -0.85 0.42
N VAL A 15 -2.16 -0.92 -0.80
CA VAL A 15 -2.93 -1.24 -2.01
C VAL A 15 -2.03 -1.90 -3.05
N GLN A 16 -2.55 -2.88 -3.78
CA GLN A 16 -1.88 -3.43 -4.94
C GLN A 16 -2.33 -2.70 -6.21
N ARG A 17 -1.38 -2.25 -7.03
CA ARG A 17 -1.67 -1.67 -8.35
C ARG A 17 -1.84 -2.78 -9.39
N ALA A 18 -2.51 -2.46 -10.49
CA ALA A 18 -2.74 -3.41 -11.60
C ALA A 18 -1.46 -4.02 -12.18
N ASN A 19 -0.34 -3.30 -12.12
CA ASN A 19 0.98 -3.79 -12.55
C ASN A 19 1.67 -4.71 -11.52
N GLY A 20 0.97 -5.13 -10.46
CA GLY A 20 1.48 -6.02 -9.43
C GLY A 20 2.34 -5.34 -8.35
N THR A 21 2.64 -4.05 -8.47
CA THR A 21 3.39 -3.29 -7.44
C THR A 21 2.51 -2.98 -6.24
N TYR A 22 3.12 -2.95 -5.06
CA TYR A 22 2.43 -2.56 -3.83
C TYR A 22 2.76 -1.12 -3.46
N GLN A 23 1.77 -0.44 -2.91
CA GLN A 23 1.89 0.90 -2.39
C GLN A 23 1.32 0.95 -0.97
N ALA A 24 2.08 1.51 -0.03
CA ALA A 24 1.61 1.82 1.31
C ALA A 24 1.58 3.34 1.53
N ARG A 25 0.54 3.84 2.18
CA ARG A 25 0.40 5.22 2.66
C ARG A 25 0.24 5.19 4.17
N PHE A 26 1.08 5.94 4.86
CA PHE A 26 1.05 6.06 6.32
C PHE A 26 1.41 7.48 6.73
N VAL A 27 1.04 7.86 7.96
CA VAL A 27 1.49 9.09 8.60
C VAL A 27 2.72 8.74 9.42
N ASP A 28 3.83 9.45 9.19
CA ASP A 28 5.04 9.25 9.98
C ASP A 28 4.89 9.85 11.39
N LYS A 29 5.85 9.57 12.28
CA LYS A 29 5.84 10.07 13.66
C LYS A 29 5.83 11.60 13.79
N PHE A 30 6.12 12.32 12.70
CA PHE A 30 6.10 13.78 12.65
C PHE A 30 4.80 14.31 12.04
N GLY A 31 3.79 13.46 11.86
CA GLY A 31 2.51 13.83 11.26
C GLY A 31 2.55 14.01 9.74
N LYS A 32 3.67 13.69 9.07
CA LYS A 32 3.79 13.86 7.62
C LYS A 32 3.30 12.60 6.90
N ARG A 33 2.46 12.79 5.89
CA ARG A 33 2.03 11.70 5.00
C ARG A 33 3.21 11.21 4.16
N ARG A 34 3.46 9.91 4.20
CA ARG A 34 4.48 9.21 3.42
C ARG A 34 3.85 8.17 2.52
N GLN A 35 4.51 7.92 1.40
CA GLN A 35 4.16 6.85 0.46
C GLN A 35 5.39 5.98 0.24
N LYS A 36 5.24 4.67 0.42
CA LYS A 36 6.25 3.66 0.08
C LYS A 36 5.74 2.83 -1.08
N LYS A 37 6.58 2.62 -2.10
CA LYS A 37 6.33 1.66 -3.19
C LYS A 37 7.26 0.47 -2.96
N SER A 38 6.76 -0.75 -3.14
CA SER A 38 7.60 -1.94 -3.24
C SER A 38 7.28 -2.65 -4.53
N GLU A 39 8.32 -2.96 -5.29
CA GLU A 39 8.23 -3.91 -6.39
C GLU A 39 8.19 -5.31 -5.79
N LYS A 40 7.50 -6.22 -6.48
CA LYS A 40 7.44 -7.62 -6.05
C LYS A 40 8.82 -8.23 -6.34
N LEU A 41 9.50 -8.73 -5.30
CA LEU A 41 10.69 -9.58 -5.45
C LEU A 41 10.35 -10.84 -6.25
#